data_AF-A0A1S8B4J1-F1
#
_entry.id   AF-A0A1S8B4J1-F1
#
_cell.length_a   1.000
_cell.length_b   1.000
_cell.length_c   1.000
_cell.angle_alpha   90.00
_cell.angle_beta   90.00
_cell.angle_gamma   90.00
#
_symmetry.space_group_name_H-M   'P 1'
#
loop_
_entity.id
_entity.type
_entity.pdbx_description
1 polymer ?
#
loop_
_entity_poly.entity_id
_entity_poly.type
_entity_poly.pdbx_seq_one_letter_code
_entity_poly.pdbx_strand_id
1 'polypeptide(L)'
;MRKNESEVQELVNLHALQEWSSGNATLGLAENIQLLGPLLNELRALTDAGGRHTSVVQEFEEWSGRAEEVWRRREEAQRVEVVEGLGDGWKVEVAALIRKVMALARDADRLVEPAAGSSISTVVGGCRALVTGIMHELQLMRRIEVEVGEGETWFVEQQLQGMDAEAELAQGTGSGGMLWQEE
;
A
#
# COMPACT_ATOMS: atom_id res chain seq x y z
N MET A 1 -14.19 -42.38 8.43
CA MET A 1 -14.28 -41.26 7.47
C MET A 1 -13.06 -40.35 7.61
N ARG A 2 -12.89 -39.61 8.72
CA ARG A 2 -11.71 -38.72 8.95
C ARG A 2 -10.34 -39.40 8.82
N LYS A 3 -10.19 -40.66 9.24
CA LYS A 3 -8.92 -41.40 9.13
C LYS A 3 -8.57 -41.71 7.67
N ASN A 4 -9.53 -42.20 6.88
CA ASN A 4 -9.32 -42.43 5.44
C ASN A 4 -9.05 -41.13 4.68
N GLU A 5 -9.73 -40.02 5.03
CA GLU A 5 -9.46 -38.71 4.42
C GLU A 5 -8.03 -38.24 4.71
N SER A 6 -7.54 -38.44 5.94
CA SER A 6 -6.16 -38.13 6.32
C SER A 6 -5.14 -38.99 5.56
N GLU A 7 -5.39 -40.30 5.43
CA GLU A 7 -4.52 -41.22 4.71
C GLU A 7 -4.48 -40.88 3.20
N VAL A 8 -5.62 -40.51 2.61
CA VAL A 8 -5.69 -40.05 1.21
C VAL A 8 -4.92 -38.74 1.03
N GLN A 9 -5.06 -37.77 1.94
CA GLN A 9 -4.33 -36.50 1.85
C GLN A 9 -2.82 -36.69 2.04
N GLU A 10 -2.40 -37.61 2.91
CA GLU A 10 -0.99 -37.94 3.10
C GLU A 10 -0.38 -38.52 1.81
N LEU A 11 -1.08 -39.43 1.12
CA LEU A 11 -0.66 -39.96 -0.17
C LEU A 11 -0.54 -38.87 -1.24
N VAL A 12 -1.52 -37.96 -1.31
CA VAL A 12 -1.49 -36.80 -2.22
C VAL A 12 -0.28 -35.91 -1.93
N ASN A 13 -0.01 -35.64 -0.65
CA ASN A 13 1.12 -34.80 -0.24
C ASN A 13 2.47 -35.46 -0.53
N LEU A 14 2.62 -36.76 -0.27
CA LEU A 14 3.84 -37.51 -0.58
C LEU A 14 4.11 -37.55 -2.07
N HIS A 15 3.08 -37.80 -2.88
CA HIS A 15 3.20 -37.80 -4.33
C HIS A 15 3.57 -36.41 -4.86
N ALA A 16 2.90 -35.36 -4.38
CA ALA A 16 3.22 -33.99 -4.75
C ALA A 16 4.66 -33.60 -4.38
N LEU A 17 5.15 -34.02 -3.21
CA LEU A 17 6.55 -33.80 -2.82
C LEU A 17 7.52 -34.57 -3.71
N GLN A 18 7.18 -35.79 -4.12
CA GLN A 18 7.99 -36.58 -5.06
C GLN A 18 8.05 -35.92 -6.44
N GLU A 19 6.94 -35.43 -6.97
CA GLU A 19 6.91 -34.71 -8.24
C GLU A 19 7.66 -33.37 -8.15
N TRP A 20 7.47 -32.64 -7.05
CA TRP A 20 8.15 -31.37 -6.78
C TRP A 20 9.65 -31.54 -6.46
N SER A 21 10.12 -32.77 -6.25
CA SER A 21 11.52 -33.10 -5.96
C SER A 21 12.26 -33.85 -7.07
N SER A 22 11.52 -34.53 -7.95
CA SER A 22 12.09 -35.34 -9.03
C SER A 22 12.30 -34.52 -10.31
N GLY A 23 13.29 -34.93 -11.11
CA GLY A 23 13.96 -34.14 -12.14
C GLY A 23 13.14 -33.65 -13.36
N ASN A 24 11.81 -33.65 -13.28
CA ASN A 24 10.95 -32.92 -14.22
C ASN A 24 10.75 -31.45 -13.80
N ALA A 25 11.09 -31.12 -12.54
CA ALA A 25 11.17 -29.75 -12.04
C ALA A 25 12.53 -29.12 -12.41
N THR A 26 12.55 -27.83 -12.74
CA THR A 26 13.78 -27.05 -13.00
C THR A 26 14.69 -26.91 -11.78
N LEU A 27 14.17 -27.24 -10.59
CA LEU A 27 14.84 -27.19 -9.30
C LEU A 27 14.58 -28.49 -8.53
N GLY A 28 15.60 -29.03 -7.88
CA GLY A 28 15.48 -30.15 -6.95
C GLY A 28 14.86 -29.75 -5.61
N LEU A 29 14.46 -30.73 -4.79
CA LEU A 29 13.81 -30.48 -3.49
C LEU A 29 14.60 -29.53 -2.59
N ALA A 30 15.91 -29.70 -2.51
CA ALA A 30 16.76 -28.87 -1.67
C ALA A 30 16.74 -27.40 -2.12
N GLU A 31 16.72 -27.14 -3.43
CA GLU A 31 16.67 -25.80 -4.00
C GLU A 31 15.30 -25.16 -3.79
N ASN A 32 14.24 -25.93 -3.97
CA ASN A 32 12.87 -25.52 -3.64
C ASN A 32 12.72 -25.14 -2.16
N ILE A 33 13.30 -25.92 -1.24
CA ILE A 33 13.32 -25.59 0.19
C ILE A 33 14.15 -24.33 0.46
N GLN A 34 15.30 -24.19 -0.19
CA GLN A 34 16.18 -23.02 -0.05
C GLN A 34 15.54 -21.72 -0.59
N LEU A 35 14.61 -21.80 -1.53
CA LEU A 35 13.81 -20.65 -1.97
C LEU A 35 12.63 -20.39 -1.05
N LEU A 36 11.86 -21.44 -0.71
CA LEU A 36 10.63 -21.30 0.06
C LEU A 36 10.87 -20.87 1.51
N GLY A 37 11.92 -21.37 2.15
CA GLY A 37 12.24 -21.05 3.55
C GLY A 37 12.46 -19.54 3.79
N PRO A 38 13.40 -18.90 3.07
CA PRO A 38 13.59 -17.45 3.14
C PRO A 38 12.33 -16.66 2.76
N LEU A 39 11.61 -17.07 1.71
CA LEU A 39 10.37 -16.41 1.28
C LEU A 39 9.32 -16.39 2.40
N LEU A 40 9.09 -17.52 3.07
CA LEU A 40 8.16 -17.63 4.20
C LEU A 40 8.61 -16.77 5.39
N ASN A 41 9.90 -16.77 5.70
CA ASN A 41 10.44 -15.97 6.80
C ASN A 41 10.30 -14.47 6.54
N GLU A 42 10.57 -14.04 5.31
CA GLU A 42 10.44 -12.64 4.91
C GLU A 42 8.99 -12.18 4.87
N LEU A 43 8.08 -13.00 4.33
CA LEU A 43 6.64 -12.71 4.34
C LEU A 43 6.13 -12.59 5.77
N ARG A 44 6.49 -13.52 6.65
CA ARG A 44 6.15 -13.46 8.07
C ARG A 44 6.69 -12.19 8.72
N ALA A 45 7.96 -11.84 8.49
CA ALA A 45 8.55 -10.62 9.06
C ALA A 45 7.88 -9.33 8.57
N LEU A 46 7.31 -9.34 7.37
CA LEU A 46 6.53 -8.21 6.84
C LEU A 46 5.14 -8.15 7.49
N THR A 47 4.45 -9.29 7.61
CA THR A 47 3.02 -9.36 8.00
C THR A 47 2.77 -9.60 9.49
N ASP A 48 3.79 -9.94 10.28
CA ASP A 48 3.65 -10.10 11.72
C ASP A 48 3.20 -8.77 12.38
N ALA A 49 2.68 -8.86 13.61
CA ALA A 49 2.33 -7.67 14.39
C ALA A 49 3.59 -6.81 14.63
N GLY A 50 3.53 -5.53 14.23
CA GLY A 50 4.71 -4.64 14.24
C GLY A 50 5.71 -4.92 13.12
N GLY A 51 5.38 -5.81 12.18
CA GLY A 51 6.10 -5.99 10.93
C GLY A 51 6.05 -4.73 10.09
N ARG A 52 7.07 -4.54 9.26
CA ARG A 52 7.26 -3.28 8.51
C ARG A 52 6.02 -2.93 7.70
N HIS A 53 5.46 -3.88 6.96
CA HIS A 53 4.24 -3.67 6.17
C HIS A 53 3.07 -3.21 7.05
N THR A 54 2.80 -3.95 8.13
CA THR A 54 1.73 -3.64 9.09
C THR A 54 1.87 -2.21 9.66
N SER A 55 3.09 -1.77 9.97
CA SER A 55 3.33 -0.41 10.47
C SER A 55 3.01 0.67 9.43
N VAL A 56 3.39 0.49 8.16
CA VAL A 56 3.14 1.50 7.12
C VAL A 56 1.67 1.59 6.75
N VAL A 57 0.95 0.45 6.81
CA VAL A 57 -0.51 0.39 6.65
C VAL A 57 -1.19 1.12 7.80
N GLN A 58 -0.81 0.86 9.05
CA GLN A 58 -1.38 1.55 10.20
C GLN A 58 -1.19 3.06 10.12
N GLU A 59 0.02 3.53 9.80
CA GLU A 59 0.30 4.96 9.66
C GLU A 59 -0.56 5.62 8.57
N PHE A 60 -0.76 4.90 7.45
CA PHE A 60 -1.65 5.34 6.37
C PHE A 60 -3.12 5.38 6.79
N GLU A 61 -3.63 4.36 7.47
CA GLU A 61 -5.03 4.32 7.94
C GLU A 61 -5.31 5.46 8.94
N GLU A 62 -4.38 5.70 9.86
CA GLU A 62 -4.49 6.82 10.80
C GLU A 62 -4.48 8.16 10.08
N TRP A 63 -3.64 8.31 9.04
CA TRP A 63 -3.61 9.50 8.20
C TRP A 63 -4.86 9.68 7.35
N SER A 64 -5.37 8.63 6.72
CA SER A 64 -6.58 8.71 5.88
C SER A 64 -7.79 9.10 6.72
N GLY A 65 -7.91 8.57 7.94
CA GLY A 65 -8.94 8.98 8.89
C GLY A 65 -8.82 10.47 9.28
N ARG A 66 -7.60 11.00 9.43
CA ARG A 66 -7.40 12.45 9.64
C ARG A 66 -7.77 13.27 8.41
N ALA A 67 -7.42 12.81 7.21
CA ALA A 67 -7.75 13.49 5.96
C ALA A 67 -9.27 13.63 5.78
N GLU A 68 -10.01 12.54 6.00
CA GLU A 68 -11.48 12.52 5.96
C GLU A 68 -12.10 13.48 6.97
N GLU A 69 -11.60 13.51 8.20
CA GLU A 69 -12.09 14.41 9.24
C GLU A 69 -11.86 15.89 8.88
N VAL A 70 -10.71 16.20 8.28
CA VAL A 70 -10.40 17.55 7.80
C VAL A 70 -11.37 17.94 6.69
N TRP A 71 -11.61 17.09 5.68
CA TRP A 71 -12.57 17.38 4.62
C TRP A 71 -13.98 17.59 5.14
N ARG A 72 -14.43 16.74 6.09
CA ARG A 72 -15.74 16.91 6.75
C ARG A 72 -15.87 18.26 7.43
N ARG A 73 -14.84 18.70 8.18
CA ARG A 73 -14.84 20.01 8.86
C ARG A 73 -14.84 21.18 7.88
N ARG A 74 -14.16 21.05 6.74
CA ARG A 74 -14.18 22.10 5.70
C ARG A 74 -15.60 22.31 5.17
N GLU A 75 -16.31 21.22 4.89
CA GLU A 75 -17.69 21.27 4.41
C GLU A 75 -18.64 21.89 5.44
N GLU A 76 -18.47 21.56 6.73
CA GLU A 76 -19.36 22.01 7.81
C GLU A 76 -19.08 23.45 8.28
N ALA A 77 -17.82 23.88 8.36
CA ALA A 77 -17.42 25.06 9.12
C ALA A 77 -16.80 26.18 8.28
N GLN A 78 -16.72 26.04 6.95
CA GLN A 78 -15.99 26.98 6.06
C GLN A 78 -14.57 27.31 6.56
N ARG A 79 -13.93 26.37 7.28
CA ARG A 79 -12.57 26.55 7.78
C ARG A 79 -11.58 26.15 6.70
N VAL A 80 -10.56 26.98 6.49
CA VAL A 80 -9.42 26.67 5.62
C VAL A 80 -8.42 25.86 6.44
N GLU A 81 -8.63 24.55 6.46
CA GLU A 81 -7.67 23.57 6.99
C GLU A 81 -7.09 22.80 5.80
N VAL A 82 -5.85 22.30 5.88
CA VAL A 82 -5.16 21.56 4.80
C VAL A 82 -4.76 20.19 5.34
N VAL A 83 -4.87 19.14 4.53
CA VAL A 83 -4.43 17.80 4.95
C VAL A 83 -2.91 17.76 4.84
N GLU A 84 -2.25 17.51 5.97
CA GLU A 84 -0.80 17.25 5.97
C GLU A 84 -0.53 15.86 5.37
N GLY A 85 0.48 15.78 4.49
CA GLY A 85 0.90 14.49 3.92
C GLY A 85 1.59 13.59 4.94
N LEU A 86 1.76 12.30 4.59
CA LEU A 86 2.43 11.28 5.41
C LEU A 86 3.94 11.51 5.63
N GLY A 87 4.52 12.53 4.99
CA GLY A 87 5.92 12.88 5.12
C GLY A 87 6.89 11.97 4.35
N ASP A 88 8.14 12.40 4.26
CA ASP A 88 9.17 11.72 3.44
C ASP A 88 9.59 10.36 4.00
N GLY A 89 9.53 10.19 5.33
CA GLY A 89 9.88 8.93 6.00
C GLY A 89 9.00 7.78 5.52
N TRP A 90 7.69 7.98 5.53
CA TRP A 90 6.71 7.01 5.04
C TRP A 90 6.92 6.72 3.54
N LYS A 91 7.13 7.75 2.72
CA LYS A 91 7.36 7.60 1.27
C LYS A 91 8.59 6.76 0.95
N VAL A 92 9.69 7.00 1.67
CA VAL A 92 10.94 6.24 1.53
C VAL A 92 10.72 4.78 1.94
N GLU A 93 10.00 4.55 3.03
CA GLU A 93 9.72 3.22 3.54
C GLU A 93 8.81 2.42 2.59
N VAL A 94 7.71 3.00 2.09
CA VAL A 94 6.85 2.38 1.08
C VAL A 94 7.64 2.04 -0.18
N ALA A 95 8.50 2.95 -0.67
CA ALA A 95 9.34 2.68 -1.82
C ALA A 95 10.33 1.53 -1.57
N ALA A 96 10.88 1.44 -0.35
CA ALA A 96 11.75 0.34 0.05
C ALA A 96 11.00 -0.99 0.12
N LEU A 97 9.79 -1.00 0.68
CA LEU A 97 8.95 -2.19 0.72
C LEU A 97 8.52 -2.66 -0.66
N ILE A 98 8.14 -1.74 -1.57
CA ILE A 98 7.82 -2.10 -2.96
C ILE A 98 9.02 -2.80 -3.61
N ARG A 99 10.25 -2.29 -3.45
CA ARG A 99 11.45 -2.96 -3.98
C ARG A 99 11.67 -4.34 -3.37
N LYS A 100 11.48 -4.47 -2.06
CA LYS A 100 11.61 -5.74 -1.35
C LYS A 100 10.58 -6.76 -1.81
N VAL A 101 9.31 -6.37 -1.90
CA VAL A 101 8.20 -7.25 -2.29
C VAL A 101 8.31 -7.62 -3.78
N MET A 102 8.83 -6.75 -4.65
CA MET A 102 9.18 -7.12 -6.03
C MET A 102 10.25 -8.23 -6.09
N ALA A 103 11.25 -8.19 -5.20
CA ALA A 103 12.24 -9.26 -5.12
C ALA A 103 11.60 -10.57 -4.65
N LEU A 104 10.75 -10.52 -3.61
CA LEU A 104 10.00 -11.69 -3.13
C LEU A 104 9.07 -12.26 -4.20
N ALA A 105 8.46 -11.42 -5.05
CA ALA A 105 7.63 -11.86 -6.17
C ALA A 105 8.45 -12.68 -7.17
N ARG A 106 9.65 -12.22 -7.51
CA ARG A 106 10.56 -12.95 -8.40
C ARG A 106 10.99 -14.28 -7.79
N ASP A 107 11.26 -14.31 -6.49
CA ASP A 107 11.63 -15.56 -5.81
C ASP A 107 10.44 -16.53 -5.74
N ALA A 108 9.23 -16.03 -5.47
CA ALA A 108 8.01 -16.81 -5.52
C ALA A 108 7.75 -17.37 -6.93
N ASP A 109 8.00 -16.58 -7.99
CA ASP A 109 7.85 -16.99 -9.39
C ASP A 109 8.79 -18.13 -9.81
N ARG A 110 9.95 -18.24 -9.16
CA ARG A 110 10.91 -19.32 -9.41
C ARG A 110 10.49 -20.66 -8.81
N LEU A 111 9.55 -20.67 -7.87
CA LEU A 111 9.04 -21.91 -7.30
C LEU A 111 8.21 -22.65 -8.35
N VAL A 112 8.58 -23.90 -8.60
CA VAL A 112 7.83 -24.80 -9.49
C VAL A 112 6.45 -25.05 -8.89
N GLU A 113 5.42 -25.02 -9.74
CA GLU A 113 4.05 -25.25 -9.31
C GLU A 113 3.87 -26.70 -8.82
N PRO A 114 3.52 -26.92 -7.54
CA PRO A 114 3.29 -28.26 -7.03
C PRO A 114 1.95 -28.84 -7.51
N ALA A 115 1.79 -30.15 -7.41
CA ALA A 115 0.53 -30.81 -7.79
C ALA A 115 -0.67 -30.24 -7.03
N ALA A 116 -1.74 -29.94 -7.77
CA ALA A 116 -2.95 -29.33 -7.23
C ALA A 116 -3.59 -30.20 -6.13
N GLY A 117 -4.15 -29.55 -5.11
CA GLY A 117 -4.78 -30.22 -3.96
C GLY A 117 -3.79 -30.73 -2.89
N SER A 118 -2.49 -30.58 -3.12
CA SER A 118 -1.47 -30.83 -2.09
C SER A 118 -1.31 -29.65 -1.14
N SER A 119 -0.87 -29.92 0.09
CA SER A 119 -0.58 -28.85 1.07
C SER A 119 0.55 -27.93 0.61
N ILE A 120 1.53 -28.44 -0.15
CA ILE A 120 2.61 -27.61 -0.70
C ILE A 120 2.11 -26.66 -1.79
N SER A 121 1.17 -27.09 -2.64
CA SER A 121 0.49 -26.20 -3.59
C SER A 121 -0.23 -25.06 -2.86
N THR A 122 -0.93 -25.36 -1.76
CA THR A 122 -1.56 -24.33 -0.92
C THR A 122 -0.54 -23.34 -0.35
N VAL A 123 0.60 -23.81 0.14
CA VAL A 123 1.65 -22.94 0.70
C VAL A 123 2.27 -22.05 -0.38
N VAL A 124 2.66 -22.61 -1.52
CA VAL A 124 3.26 -21.85 -2.64
C VAL A 124 2.26 -20.83 -3.20
N GLY A 125 1.02 -21.25 -3.43
CA GLY A 125 -0.07 -20.37 -3.86
C GLY A 125 -0.34 -19.26 -2.85
N GLY A 126 -0.34 -19.57 -1.55
CA GLY A 126 -0.48 -18.59 -0.48
C GLY A 126 0.64 -17.56 -0.46
N CYS A 127 1.90 -17.97 -0.65
CA CYS A 127 3.03 -17.04 -0.75
C CYS A 127 2.86 -16.07 -1.92
N ARG A 128 2.51 -16.59 -3.11
CA ARG A 128 2.26 -15.79 -4.32
C ARG A 128 1.12 -14.79 -4.11
N ALA A 129 0.02 -15.24 -3.50
CA ALA A 129 -1.12 -14.39 -3.20
C ALA A 129 -0.76 -13.28 -2.19
N LEU A 130 -0.02 -13.60 -1.13
CA LEU A 130 0.42 -12.62 -0.13
C LEU A 130 1.34 -11.56 -0.73
N VAL A 131 2.36 -11.98 -1.50
CA VAL A 131 3.25 -11.05 -2.20
C VAL A 131 2.47 -10.12 -3.12
N THR A 132 1.53 -10.66 -3.88
CA THR A 132 0.70 -9.88 -4.81
C THR A 132 -0.21 -8.90 -4.07
N GLY A 133 -0.84 -9.35 -2.97
CA GLY A 133 -1.69 -8.52 -2.13
C GLY A 133 -0.93 -7.35 -1.52
N ILE A 134 0.20 -7.62 -0.87
CA ILE A 134 1.08 -6.61 -0.28
C ILE A 134 1.55 -5.60 -1.34
N MET A 135 1.95 -6.08 -2.52
CA MET A 135 2.37 -5.19 -3.61
C MET A 135 1.23 -4.24 -4.03
N HIS A 136 0.03 -4.78 -4.21
CA HIS A 136 -1.12 -4.01 -4.63
C HIS A 136 -1.51 -2.96 -3.58
N GLU A 137 -1.53 -3.35 -2.30
CA GLU A 137 -1.83 -2.48 -1.18
C GLU A 137 -0.86 -1.30 -1.10
N LEU A 138 0.45 -1.56 -1.11
CA LEU A 138 1.48 -0.52 -1.08
C LEU A 138 1.38 0.46 -2.26
N GLN A 139 1.08 -0.06 -3.47
CA GLN A 139 0.91 0.78 -4.67
C GLN A 139 -0.35 1.63 -4.59
N LEU A 140 -1.45 1.07 -4.07
CA LEU A 140 -2.71 1.78 -3.89
C LEU A 140 -2.57 2.89 -2.84
N MET A 141 -1.99 2.59 -1.68
CA MET A 141 -1.71 3.58 -0.63
C MET A 141 -0.88 4.75 -1.16
N ARG A 142 0.19 4.45 -1.90
CA ARG A 142 1.03 5.48 -2.53
C ARG A 142 0.25 6.34 -3.52
N ARG A 143 -0.64 5.73 -4.32
CA ARG A 143 -1.46 6.48 -5.26
C ARG A 143 -2.40 7.43 -4.53
N ILE A 144 -3.10 6.94 -3.52
CA ILE A 144 -4.03 7.75 -2.72
C ILE A 144 -3.30 8.92 -2.06
N GLU A 145 -2.11 8.69 -1.48
CA GLU A 145 -1.33 9.77 -0.86
C GLU A 145 -0.97 10.89 -1.85
N VAL A 146 -0.57 10.52 -3.08
CA VAL A 146 -0.26 11.48 -4.14
C VAL A 146 -1.52 12.23 -4.58
N GLU A 147 -2.62 11.52 -4.84
CA GLU A 147 -3.89 12.12 -5.29
C GLU A 147 -4.44 13.11 -4.25
N VAL A 148 -4.36 12.76 -2.95
CA VAL A 148 -4.73 13.68 -1.87
C VAL A 148 -3.81 14.89 -1.86
N GLY A 149 -2.49 14.71 -1.91
CA GLY A 149 -1.55 15.84 -1.92
C GLY A 149 -1.73 16.80 -3.10
N GLU A 150 -2.03 16.28 -4.29
CA GLU A 150 -2.34 17.09 -5.47
C GLU A 150 -3.66 17.87 -5.29
N GLY A 151 -4.70 17.20 -4.76
CA GLY A 151 -5.98 17.85 -4.44
C GLY A 151 -5.84 18.97 -3.41
N GLU A 152 -5.03 18.77 -2.37
CA GLU A 152 -4.74 19.77 -1.35
C GLU A 152 -3.96 20.96 -1.91
N THR A 153 -2.97 20.70 -2.79
CA THR A 153 -2.20 21.76 -3.45
C THR A 153 -3.11 22.64 -4.31
N TRP A 154 -3.96 22.01 -5.13
CA TRP A 154 -4.94 22.71 -5.95
C TRP A 154 -5.92 23.53 -5.10
N PHE A 155 -6.39 22.97 -3.98
CA PHE A 155 -7.27 23.68 -3.05
C PHE A 155 -6.61 24.95 -2.49
N VAL A 156 -5.35 24.85 -2.05
CA VAL A 156 -4.60 25.99 -1.52
C VAL A 156 -4.42 27.08 -2.58
N GLU A 157 -4.07 26.71 -3.81
CA GLU A 157 -3.93 27.66 -4.93
C GLU A 157 -5.24 28.42 -5.19
N GLN A 158 -6.39 27.71 -5.18
CA GLN A 158 -7.70 28.34 -5.38
C GLN A 158 -8.09 29.29 -4.24
N GLN A 159 -7.78 28.94 -3.00
CA GLN A 159 -8.05 29.83 -1.86
C GLN A 159 -7.20 31.11 -1.93
N LEU A 160 -5.91 31.00 -2.29
CA LEU A 160 -5.03 32.15 -2.44
C LEU A 160 -5.51 33.09 -3.55
N GLN A 161 -5.90 32.56 -4.71
CA GLN A 161 -6.44 33.37 -5.81
C GLN A 161 -7.74 34.09 -5.43
N GLY A 162 -8.63 33.43 -4.68
CA GLY A 162 -9.86 34.04 -4.17
C GLY A 162 -9.57 35.22 -3.22
N MET A 163 -8.61 35.04 -2.32
CA MET A 163 -8.18 36.10 -1.38
C MET A 163 -7.54 37.29 -2.10
N ASP A 164 -6.72 37.06 -3.12
CA ASP A 164 -6.11 38.13 -3.91
C ASP A 164 -7.18 38.96 -4.65
N ALA A 165 -8.18 38.30 -5.26
CA ALA A 165 -9.28 38.98 -5.93
C ALA A 165 -10.15 39.82 -4.97
N GLU A 166 -10.41 39.32 -3.75
CA GLU A 166 -11.12 40.08 -2.71
C GLU A 166 -10.31 41.29 -2.23
N ALA A 167 -8.98 41.14 -2.08
CA ALA A 167 -8.10 42.22 -1.68
C ALA A 167 -8.02 43.34 -2.74
N GLU A 168 -7.98 43.00 -4.03
CA GLU A 168 -7.99 43.98 -5.13
C GLU A 168 -9.31 44.76 -5.19
N LEU A 169 -10.46 44.09 -5.00
CA LEU A 169 -11.77 44.73 -4.92
C LEU A 169 -11.89 45.69 -3.72
N ALA A 170 -11.34 45.31 -2.57
CA ALA A 170 -11.30 46.17 -1.38
C ALA A 170 -10.40 47.41 -1.58
N GLN A 171 -9.30 47.30 -2.33
CA GLN A 171 -8.41 48.43 -2.62
C GLN A 171 -8.96 49.36 -3.73
N GLY A 172 -9.63 48.82 -4.75
CA GLY A 172 -10.23 49.59 -5.85
C GLY A 172 -11.43 50.44 -5.44
N THR A 173 -12.14 50.05 -4.39
CA THR A 173 -13.27 50.82 -3.82
C THR A 173 -12.83 51.94 -2.88
N GLY A 174 -11.58 51.92 -2.39
CA GLY A 174 -11.03 52.92 -1.46
C GLY A 174 -10.50 54.22 -2.09
N SER A 175 -10.31 54.28 -3.41
CA SER A 175 -9.67 55.44 -4.08
C SER A 175 -10.65 56.46 -4.68
N GLY A 176 -11.96 56.29 -4.50
CA GLY A 176 -13.01 57.14 -5.12
C GLY A 176 -13.54 58.30 -4.27
N GLY A 177 -13.03 58.53 -3.05
CA GLY A 177 -13.67 59.41 -2.08
C GLY A 177 -12.74 60.39 -1.37
N MET A 178 -12.05 61.26 -2.10
CA MET A 178 -11.50 62.52 -1.55
C MET A 178 -11.27 63.54 -2.67
N LEU A 179 -12.36 63.99 -3.29
CA LEU A 179 -12.40 65.30 -3.96
C LEU A 179 -12.71 66.33 -2.88
N TRP A 180 -11.67 66.91 -2.29
CA TRP A 180 -11.78 68.11 -1.47
C TRP A 180 -12.32 69.24 -2.35
N GLN A 181 -13.60 69.59 -2.18
CA GLN A 181 -14.06 70.92 -2.54
C GLN A 181 -13.58 71.86 -1.45
N GLU A 182 -12.55 72.65 -1.76
CA GLU A 182 -12.33 73.93 -1.08
C GLU A 182 -12.46 75.06 -2.10
N GLU A 183 -13.12 76.10 -1.59
CA GLU A 183 -13.73 77.29 -2.19
C GLU A 183 -12.86 78.15 -3.11
#